data_AF-A0A0E1XA00-F1
#
_entry.id   AF-A0A0E1XA00-F1
#
_cell.length_a   1.000
_cell.length_b   1.000
_cell.length_c   1.000
_cell.angle_alpha   90.00
_cell.angle_beta   90.00
_cell.angle_gamma   90.00
#
_symmetry.space_group_name_H-M   'P 1'
#
loop_
_entity.id
_entity.type
_entity.pdbx_description
1 polymer ?
#
loop_
_entity_poly.entity_id
_entity_poly.type
_entity_poly.pdbx_seq_one_letter_code
_entity_poly.pdbx_strand_id
1 'polypeptide(L)' 'MNIKYIDCLEVGPTLSTKCFEEEEFERAYKEIEYVANENNIKILNQPYYHVMVDYFGGTAFEIYAQVDLDESEVYG' A
#
# COMPACT_ATOMS: atom_id res chain seq x y z
N MET A 1 -12.08 -15.72 -3.14
CA MET A 1 -11.15 -14.78 -2.47
C MET A 1 -11.38 -14.92 -0.97
N ASN A 2 -10.34 -15.20 -0.18
CA ASN A 2 -10.47 -15.48 1.25
C ASN A 2 -10.01 -14.22 2.02
N ILE A 3 -10.88 -13.21 2.08
CA ILE A 3 -10.58 -11.91 2.69
C ILE A 3 -10.63 -12.08 4.20
N LYS A 4 -9.52 -11.87 4.89
CA LYS A 4 -9.45 -11.88 6.35
C LYS A 4 -9.63 -10.45 6.87
N TYR A 5 -10.65 -10.26 7.70
CA TYR A 5 -10.85 -9.02 8.43
C TYR A 5 -9.83 -8.92 9.57
N ILE A 6 -9.22 -7.75 9.74
CA ILE A 6 -8.23 -7.47 10.77
C ILE A 6 -8.68 -6.18 11.49
N ASP A 7 -8.91 -6.25 12.80
CA ASP A 7 -9.41 -5.11 13.61
C ASP A 7 -8.43 -3.92 13.63
N CYS A 8 -7.13 -4.20 13.62
CA CYS A 8 -6.08 -3.20 13.61
C CYS A 8 -4.90 -3.72 12.79
N LEU A 9 -4.51 -2.97 11.76
CA LEU A 9 -3.35 -3.28 10.94
C LEU A 9 -2.20 -2.34 11.33
N GLU A 10 -1.24 -2.85 12.08
CA GLU A 10 0.02 -2.17 12.29
C GLU A 10 0.89 -2.39 11.05
N VAL A 11 1.08 -1.33 10.26
CA VAL A 11 1.96 -1.34 9.09
C VAL A 11 3.25 -0.60 9.41
N GLY A 12 4.38 -1.19 9.00
CA GLY A 12 5.64 -0.45 8.93
C GLY A 12 5.57 0.67 7.88
N PRO A 13 6.70 1.31 7.55
CA PRO A 13 6.74 2.28 6.46
C PRO A 13 6.14 1.72 5.17
N THR A 14 5.24 2.47 4.54
CA THR A 14 4.53 2.01 3.33
C THR A 14 4.47 3.08 2.26
N LEU A 15 4.47 2.64 1.00
CA LEU A 15 3.90 3.41 -0.10
C LEU A 15 2.43 3.03 -0.26
N SER A 16 1.60 4.03 -0.56
CA SER A 16 0.16 3.82 -0.69
C SER A 16 -0.44 4.66 -1.81
N THR A 17 -1.48 4.12 -2.45
CA THR A 17 -2.33 4.87 -3.38
C THR A 17 -3.80 4.54 -3.12
N LYS A 18 -4.71 5.30 -3.75
CA LYS A 18 -6.16 5.07 -3.67
C LYS A 18 -6.74 4.74 -5.04
N CYS A 19 -7.72 3.87 -5.04
CA CYS A 19 -8.58 3.59 -6.20
C CYS A 19 -10.03 3.44 -5.74
N PHE A 20 -10.96 3.49 -6.69
CA PHE A 20 -12.40 3.50 -6.39
C PHE A 20 -13.11 2.23 -6.86
N GLU A 21 -12.50 1.51 -7.79
CA GLU A 21 -13.03 0.25 -8.34
C GLU A 21 -11.96 -0.86 -8.28
N GLU A 22 -12.38 -2.12 -8.11
CA GLU A 22 -11.44 -3.26 -8.01
C GLU A 22 -10.65 -3.48 -9.31
N GLU A 23 -11.25 -3.14 -10.46
CA GLU A 23 -10.62 -3.18 -11.78
C GLU A 23 -9.38 -2.28 -11.87
N GLU A 24 -9.26 -1.29 -10.97
CA GLU A 24 -8.12 -0.37 -10.91
C GLU A 24 -6.95 -0.88 -10.08
N PHE A 25 -7.07 -2.04 -9.40
CA PHE A 25 -6.02 -2.55 -8.50
C PHE A 25 -4.68 -2.77 -9.22
N GLU A 26 -4.72 -3.35 -10.42
CA GLU A 26 -3.51 -3.54 -11.23
C GLU A 26 -2.83 -2.22 -11.60
N ARG A 27 -3.61 -1.16 -11.79
CA ARG A 27 -3.07 0.19 -12.04
C ARG A 27 -2.44 0.74 -10.77
N ALA A 28 -3.09 0.56 -9.62
CA ALA A 28 -2.60 1.00 -8.32
C ALA A 28 -1.28 0.32 -7.94
N TYR A 29 -1.13 -1.00 -8.18
CA TYR A 29 0.14 -1.70 -7.93
C TYR A 29 1.26 -1.13 -8.79
N LYS A 30 1.01 -0.91 -10.09
CA LYS A 30 2.00 -0.33 -11.00
C LYS A 30 2.40 1.09 -10.63
N GLU A 31 1.48 1.89 -10.11
CA GLU A 31 1.79 3.23 -9.61
C GLU A 31 2.74 3.16 -8.41
N ILE A 32 2.47 2.27 -7.45
CA ILE A 32 3.34 2.05 -6.30
C ILE A 32 4.73 1.57 -6.75
N GLU A 33 4.79 0.58 -7.64
CA GLU A 33 6.06 0.07 -8.18
C GLU A 33 6.83 1.14 -8.96
N TYR A 34 6.15 1.96 -9.75
CA TYR A 34 6.75 3.06 -10.48
C TYR A 34 7.38 4.07 -9.53
N VAL A 35 6.62 4.56 -8.54
CA VAL A 35 7.13 5.51 -7.54
C VAL A 35 8.27 4.92 -6.74
N ALA A 36 8.19 3.65 -6.35
CA ALA A 36 9.26 2.98 -5.63
C ALA A 36 10.56 2.94 -6.45
N ASN A 37 10.47 2.53 -7.71
CA ASN A 37 11.62 2.46 -8.62
C ASN A 37 12.24 3.85 -8.88
N GLU A 38 11.43 4.87 -9.15
CA GLU A 38 11.90 6.24 -9.38
C GLU A 38 12.65 6.83 -8.18
N ASN A 39 12.31 6.39 -6.97
CA ASN A 39 12.89 6.90 -5.72
C ASN A 39 13.91 5.94 -5.07
N ASN A 40 14.27 4.84 -5.74
CA ASN A 40 15.14 3.78 -5.18
C ASN A 40 14.62 3.22 -3.84
N ILE A 41 13.31 3.15 -3.67
CA ILE A 41 12.67 2.57 -2.49
C ILE A 41 12.44 1.08 -2.75
N LYS A 42 12.91 0.23 -1.84
CA LYS A 42 12.73 -1.22 -1.95
C LYS A 42 11.38 -1.63 -1.35
N ILE A 43 10.49 -2.17 -2.17
CA ILE A 43 9.25 -2.80 -1.70
C ILE A 43 9.57 -4.18 -1.12
N LEU A 44 9.05 -4.50 0.06
CA LEU A 44 9.19 -5.82 0.67
C LEU A 44 8.36 -6.84 -0.11
N ASN A 45 8.87 -8.08 -0.23
CA ASN A 45 8.16 -9.18 -0.87
C ASN A 45 7.04 -9.72 0.04
N GLN A 46 6.00 -8.92 0.23
CA GLN A 46 4.80 -9.22 1.00
C GLN A 46 3.56 -8.86 0.18
N PRO A 47 2.40 -9.47 0.48
CA PRO A 47 1.14 -9.07 -0.15
C PRO A 47 0.82 -7.59 0.10
N TYR A 48 0.19 -6.94 -0.87
CA TYR A 48 -0.42 -5.63 -0.67
C TYR A 48 -1.59 -5.75 0.31
N TYR A 49 -1.79 -4.73 1.14
CA TYR A 49 -2.98 -4.61 1.96
C TYR A 49 -4.00 -3.70 1.28
N HIS A 50 -5.27 -4.09 1.34
CA HIS A 50 -6.40 -3.37 0.77
C HIS A 50 -7.32 -2.95 1.92
N VAL A 51 -7.41 -1.65 2.17
CA VAL A 51 -8.32 -1.10 3.17
C VAL A 51 -9.50 -0.47 2.45
N MET A 52 -10.70 -0.98 2.73
CA MET A 52 -11.95 -0.37 2.27
C MET A 52 -12.31 0.77 3.21
N VAL A 53 -12.46 1.96 2.66
CA VAL A 53 -12.83 3.16 3.40
C VAL A 53 -14.11 3.74 2.80
N ASP A 54 -15.17 3.77 3.60
CA ASP A 54 -16.41 4.44 3.22
C ASP A 54 -16.24 5.96 3.30
N TYR A 55 -16.66 6.66 2.24
CA TYR A 55 -16.67 8.12 2.19
C TYR A 55 -18.02 8.63 1.69
N PHE A 56 -18.27 9.94 1.86
CA PHE A 56 -19.49 10.55 1.34
C PHE A 56 -19.51 10.47 -0.20
N GLY A 57 -20.22 9.48 -0.74
CA GLY A 57 -20.33 9.25 -2.18
C GLY A 57 -19.91 7.85 -2.66
N GLY A 58 -19.42 6.97 -1.78
CA GLY A 58 -19.08 5.60 -2.15
C GLY A 58 -18.05 4.94 -1.22
N THR A 59 -17.38 3.93 -1.75
CA THR A 59 -16.27 3.22 -1.07
C THR A 59 -15.00 3.47 -1.86
N ALA A 60 -13.91 3.78 -1.16
CA ALA A 60 -12.57 3.85 -1.73
C ALA A 60 -11.74 2.68 -1.22
N PHE A 61 -10.77 2.26 -2.01
CA PHE A 61 -9.77 1.29 -1.65
C PHE A 61 -8.43 1.98 -1.49
N GLU A 62 -7.82 1.81 -0.33
CA GLU A 62 -6.45 2.23 -0.07
C GLU A 62 -5.55 1.01 -0.18
N ILE A 63 -4.54 1.10 -1.05
CA ILE A 63 -3.63 0.02 -1.38
C ILE A 63 -2.29 0.35 -0.73
N TYR A 64 -1.77 -0.56 0.09
CA TYR A 64 -0.54 -0.37 0.85
C TYR A 64 0.51 -1.43 0.51
N ALA A 65 1.72 -0.99 0.20
CA ALA A 65 2.90 -1.84 0.07
C ALA A 65 3.91 -1.48 1.15
N GLN A 66 4.38 -2.46 1.92
CA GLN A 66 5.45 -2.23 2.88
C GLN A 66 6.79 -2.03 2.18
N VAL A 67 7.58 -1.09 2.67
CA VAL A 67 8.89 -0.77 2.13
C VAL A 67 9.99 -1.00 3.16
N ASP A 68 11.18 -1.32 2.66
CA ASP A 68 12.41 -1.43 3.42
C ASP A 68 13.02 -0.03 3.53
N LEU A 69 12.91 0.59 4.69
CA LEU A 69 13.73 1.75 5.03
C LEU A 69 14.86 1.21 5.88
N ASP A 70 16.08 1.21 5.35
CA ASP A 70 17.28 0.96 6.15
C ASP A 70 17.29 1.97 7.31
N GLU A 71 16.91 1.53 8.52
CA GLU A 71 16.86 2.38 9.73
C GLU A 71 18.25 2.88 10.17
N SER A 72 19.30 2.49 9.46
CA SER A 72 20.70 2.80 9.79
C SER A 72 21.13 4.25 9.57
N GLU A 73 20.30 5.13 8.97
CA GLU A 73 20.66 6.55 8.76
C GLU A 73 19.98 7.54 9.72
N VAL A 74 19.16 7.11 10.68
CA VAL A 74 18.41 8.04 11.55
C VAL A 74 19.10 8.29 12.91
N TYR A 75 20.17 7.57 13.23
CA TYR A 75 21.00 7.82 14.43
C TYR A 75 22.50 7.80 14.09
N GLY A 76 22.95 8.81 13.33
CA GLY A 76 24.37 9.16 13.14
C GLY A 76 24.76 10.40 13.94
#